data_AF-A0A938SIL9-F1
#
_entry.id   AF-A0A938SIL9-F1
#
_cell.length_a   1.000
_cell.length_b   1.000
_cell.length_c   1.000
_cell.angle_alpha   90.00
_cell.angle_beta   90.00
_cell.angle_gamma   90.00
#
_symmetry.space_group_name_H-M   'P 1'
#
loop_
_entity.id
_entity.type
_entity.pdbx_description
1 polymer ?
#
loop_
_entity_poly.entity_id
_entity_poly.type
_entity_poly.pdbx_seq_one_letter_code
_entity_poly.pdbx_strand_id
1 'polypeptide(L)'
;MGKIAISLLVAASLGAVFSVGTEQRTGDWKKVYDATEKGRPKTAIEELEPIIQAALRDKKYGEATKAITMKIALEGQIQGNKPEERIVRFEAVMADLPAEMKPTLEVVLANWYWHYFKQNQWRFMQRTQTAEPPGDDITSWDLPRILAEIDEHFTAALEAEEQLKNTPVESFGDLLQKGTMPDAYRPTMFDFVAHEALQFYGAGEQAGSQAEDAFVLTADSAIFAPLPEFLSWQIESTDTRSPILKAIRLYQKLLSFHQNDDDPTALADADLGRLTFGYNHAFGEEKDARYKAALEKFVDRWNDRPIAATALHAWASVLHGENL
;
A
#
# COMPACT_ATOMS: atom_id res chain seq x y z
N MET A 1 -13.66 6.88 12.67
CA MET A 1 -12.30 6.84 12.07
C MET A 1 -12.44 6.79 10.56
N GLY A 2 -12.15 7.90 9.88
CA GLY A 2 -12.03 7.88 8.42
C GLY A 2 -10.75 7.15 8.07
N LYS A 3 -10.86 5.94 7.51
CA LYS A 3 -9.75 5.31 6.81
C LYS A 3 -9.55 6.12 5.53
N ILE A 4 -8.59 7.04 5.52
CA ILE A 4 -8.18 7.75 4.31
C ILE A 4 -6.79 7.23 3.97
N ALA A 5 -6.78 6.05 3.36
CA ALA A 5 -5.59 5.54 2.68
C ALA A 5 -5.37 6.39 1.41
N ILE A 6 -4.12 6.69 1.09
CA ILE A 6 -3.74 7.01 -0.28
C ILE A 6 -3.82 5.66 -1.01
N SER A 7 -5.02 5.22 -1.38
CA SER A 7 -5.18 3.96 -2.08
C SER A 7 -4.79 4.14 -3.55
N LEU A 8 -4.11 3.14 -4.11
CA LEU A 8 -4.10 2.87 -5.55
C LEU A 8 -5.50 2.41 -6.00
N LEU A 9 -6.50 3.28 -5.86
CA LEU A 9 -7.83 3.06 -6.40
C LEU A 9 -7.81 3.44 -7.88
N VAL A 10 -7.53 2.46 -8.74
CA VAL A 10 -8.13 2.46 -10.09
C VAL A 10 -9.60 2.03 -9.96
N ALA A 11 -10.36 2.71 -9.10
CA ALA A 11 -11.81 2.73 -9.25
C ALA A 11 -12.11 3.63 -10.44
N ALA A 12 -12.88 3.10 -11.38
CA ALA A 12 -13.62 3.91 -12.34
C ALA A 12 -14.74 4.70 -11.63
N SER A 13 -14.43 5.39 -10.53
CA SER A 13 -15.30 6.41 -9.96
C SER A 13 -15.06 7.69 -10.74
N LEU A 14 -15.98 8.00 -11.66
CA LEU A 14 -16.10 9.32 -12.27
C LEU A 14 -16.32 10.36 -11.16
N GLY A 15 -15.23 10.96 -10.72
CA GLY A 15 -15.21 12.14 -9.87
C GLY A 15 -13.95 12.92 -10.24
N ALA A 16 -14.11 13.97 -11.04
CA ALA A 16 -13.01 14.79 -11.50
C ALA A 16 -12.30 15.44 -10.31
N VAL A 17 -11.08 14.99 -10.02
CA VAL A 17 -10.11 15.76 -9.24
C VAL A 17 -8.92 15.98 -10.17
N PHE A 18 -8.81 17.21 -10.68
CA PHE A 18 -7.69 17.65 -11.49
C PHE A 18 -6.43 17.65 -10.62
N SER A 19 -5.54 16.69 -10.85
CA SER A 19 -4.16 16.81 -10.38
C SER A 19 -3.43 17.74 -11.35
N VAL A 20 -2.92 18.87 -10.84
CA VAL A 20 -1.97 19.70 -11.58
C VAL A 20 -0.60 19.05 -11.38
N GLY A 21 -0.31 18.05 -12.21
CA GLY A 21 1.00 17.43 -12.38
C GLY A 21 1.46 17.66 -13.82
N THR A 22 2.67 18.20 -13.97
CA THR A 22 3.43 18.50 -15.21
C THR A 22 2.64 18.74 -16.52
N GLU A 23 2.66 19.98 -17.01
CA GLU A 23 2.01 20.52 -18.24
C GLU A 23 2.20 19.73 -19.56
N GLN A 24 3.01 18.67 -19.60
CA GLN A 24 3.24 17.86 -20.79
C GLN A 24 2.02 16.98 -21.11
N ARG A 25 1.64 16.95 -22.39
CA ARG A 25 0.56 16.09 -22.93
C ARG A 25 -0.86 16.35 -22.38
N THR A 26 -1.12 17.49 -21.71
CA THR A 26 -2.47 17.89 -21.27
C THR A 26 -3.51 17.83 -22.39
N GLY A 27 -3.14 18.22 -23.61
CA GLY A 27 -3.98 18.13 -24.79
C GLY A 27 -4.31 16.70 -25.24
N ASP A 28 -3.38 15.76 -25.09
CA ASP A 28 -3.58 14.36 -25.46
C ASP A 28 -4.43 13.63 -24.41
N TRP A 29 -4.15 13.87 -23.12
CA TRP A 29 -4.98 13.38 -22.02
C TRP A 29 -6.44 13.85 -22.13
N LYS A 30 -6.67 15.08 -22.58
CA LYS A 30 -8.03 15.58 -22.84
C LYS A 30 -8.79 14.71 -23.84
N LYS A 31 -8.15 14.23 -24.91
CA LYS A 31 -8.79 13.36 -25.90
C LYS A 31 -9.18 12.01 -25.28
N VAL A 32 -8.29 11.43 -24.46
CA VAL A 32 -8.55 10.19 -23.72
C VAL A 32 -9.76 10.33 -22.80
N TYR A 33 -9.81 11.42 -22.02
CA TYR A 33 -10.91 11.68 -21.10
C TYR A 33 -12.22 11.94 -21.83
N ASP A 34 -12.22 12.78 -22.87
CA ASP A 34 -13.39 13.04 -23.71
C ASP A 34 -13.95 11.74 -24.33
N ALA A 35 -13.08 10.83 -24.77
CA ALA A 35 -13.49 9.55 -25.33
C ALA A 35 -14.08 8.62 -24.26
N THR A 36 -13.50 8.60 -23.07
CA THR A 36 -13.96 7.79 -21.94
C THR A 36 -15.32 8.27 -21.44
N GLU A 37 -15.51 9.57 -21.25
CA GLU A 37 -16.79 10.18 -20.85
C GLU A 37 -17.90 9.93 -21.88
N LYS A 38 -17.56 9.87 -23.17
CA LYS A 38 -18.50 9.54 -24.25
C LYS A 38 -18.76 8.03 -24.41
N GLY A 39 -18.23 7.19 -23.53
CA GLY A 39 -18.39 5.73 -23.59
C GLY A 39 -17.72 5.10 -24.83
N ARG A 40 -16.59 5.65 -25.28
CA ARG A 40 -15.83 5.18 -26.46
C ARG A 40 -14.49 4.57 -26.03
N PRO A 41 -14.48 3.39 -25.38
CA PRO A 41 -13.26 2.81 -24.83
C PRO A 41 -12.21 2.47 -25.90
N LYS A 42 -12.63 2.07 -27.11
CA LYS A 42 -11.70 1.83 -28.24
C LYS A 42 -10.93 3.09 -28.65
N THR A 43 -11.64 4.21 -28.80
CA THR A 43 -11.02 5.50 -29.12
C THR A 43 -10.10 5.97 -27.99
N ALA A 44 -10.51 5.80 -26.73
CA ALA A 44 -9.66 6.14 -25.60
C ALA A 44 -8.36 5.30 -25.59
N ILE A 45 -8.42 4.01 -25.93
CA ILE A 45 -7.24 3.14 -26.07
C ILE A 45 -6.32 3.62 -27.20
N GLU A 46 -6.87 3.98 -28.36
CA GLU A 46 -6.09 4.51 -29.50
C GLU A 46 -5.36 5.81 -29.12
N GLU A 47 -5.99 6.69 -28.35
CA GLU A 47 -5.38 7.94 -27.87
C GLU A 47 -4.37 7.73 -26.74
N LEU A 48 -4.44 6.62 -25.99
CA LEU A 48 -3.48 6.28 -24.94
C LEU A 48 -2.14 5.78 -25.49
N GLU A 49 -2.13 5.09 -26.63
CA GLU A 49 -0.92 4.51 -27.21
C GLU A 49 0.21 5.55 -27.43
N PRO A 50 -0.02 6.70 -28.10
CA PRO A 50 1.03 7.71 -28.25
C PRO A 50 1.49 8.32 -26.92
N ILE A 51 0.61 8.38 -25.91
CA ILE A 51 0.97 8.85 -24.56
C ILE A 51 1.92 7.85 -23.90
N ILE A 52 1.63 6.54 -23.97
CA ILE A 52 2.49 5.48 -23.43
C ILE A 52 3.88 5.56 -24.09
N GLN A 53 3.95 5.58 -25.42
CA GLN A 53 5.22 5.61 -26.14
C GLN A 53 6.07 6.85 -25.79
N ALA A 54 5.42 8.02 -25.72
CA ALA A 54 6.11 9.25 -25.37
C ALA A 54 6.55 9.28 -23.90
N ALA A 55 5.71 8.82 -22.96
CA ALA A 55 6.05 8.73 -21.55
C ALA A 55 7.20 7.77 -21.27
N LEU A 56 7.24 6.61 -21.95
CA LEU A 56 8.35 5.66 -21.87
C LEU A 56 9.66 6.28 -22.41
N ARG A 57 9.62 6.90 -23.59
CA ARG A 57 10.78 7.57 -24.19
C ARG A 57 11.33 8.69 -23.31
N ASP A 58 10.43 9.47 -22.71
CA ASP A 58 10.78 10.62 -21.87
C ASP A 58 11.06 10.20 -20.41
N LYS A 59 11.04 8.89 -20.10
CA LYS A 59 11.21 8.29 -18.76
C LYS A 59 10.27 8.86 -17.70
N LYS A 60 9.07 9.27 -18.11
CA LYS A 60 7.97 9.71 -17.24
C LYS A 60 7.20 8.48 -16.75
N TYR A 61 7.85 7.67 -15.93
CA TYR A 61 7.33 6.35 -15.52
C TYR A 61 5.99 6.41 -14.78
N GLY A 62 5.72 7.46 -13.99
CA GLY A 62 4.40 7.65 -13.38
C GLY A 62 3.27 7.82 -14.40
N GLU A 63 3.50 8.64 -15.43
CA GLU A 63 2.55 8.83 -16.54
C GLU A 63 2.41 7.56 -17.39
N ALA A 64 3.52 6.88 -17.68
CA ALA A 64 3.51 5.62 -18.41
C ALA A 64 2.69 4.55 -17.66
N THR A 65 2.92 4.36 -16.36
CA THR A 65 2.15 3.42 -15.52
C THR A 65 0.67 3.78 -15.50
N LYS A 66 0.31 5.06 -15.38
CA LYS A 66 -1.09 5.51 -15.45
C LYS A 66 -1.73 5.17 -16.79
N ALA A 67 -1.06 5.46 -17.90
CA ALA A 67 -1.59 5.22 -19.23
C ALA A 67 -1.76 3.72 -19.52
N ILE A 68 -0.78 2.89 -19.12
CA ILE A 68 -0.83 1.43 -19.27
C ILE A 68 -1.97 0.83 -18.43
N THR A 69 -2.08 1.20 -17.16
CA THR A 69 -3.15 0.69 -16.28
C THR A 69 -4.54 1.13 -16.76
N MET A 70 -4.68 2.37 -17.24
CA MET A 70 -5.93 2.85 -17.84
C MET A 70 -6.28 2.09 -19.13
N LYS A 71 -5.30 1.83 -20.01
CA LYS A 71 -5.48 1.05 -21.23
C LYS A 71 -6.02 -0.34 -20.90
N ILE A 72 -5.39 -1.05 -19.94
CA ILE A 72 -5.83 -2.39 -19.51
C ILE A 72 -7.24 -2.35 -18.92
N ALA A 73 -7.57 -1.34 -18.12
CA ALA A 73 -8.92 -1.18 -17.57
C ALA A 73 -9.98 -1.00 -18.67
N LEU A 74 -9.70 -0.19 -19.70
CA LEU A 74 -10.58 0.03 -20.85
C LEU A 74 -10.71 -1.22 -21.73
N GLU A 75 -9.62 -1.95 -21.95
CA GLU A 75 -9.67 -3.24 -22.65
C GLU A 75 -10.50 -4.27 -21.87
N GLY A 76 -10.44 -4.23 -20.53
CA GLY A 76 -11.29 -5.03 -19.66
C GLY A 76 -12.77 -4.71 -19.86
N GLN A 77 -13.15 -3.42 -19.94
CA GLN A 77 -14.53 -3.01 -20.19
C GLN A 77 -15.10 -3.57 -21.51
N ILE A 78 -14.26 -3.65 -22.56
CA ILE A 78 -14.67 -4.19 -23.87
C ILE A 78 -14.88 -5.71 -23.81
N GLN A 79 -14.14 -6.42 -22.95
CA GLN A 79 -14.06 -7.89 -22.93
C GLN A 79 -14.85 -8.54 -21.78
N GLY A 80 -15.79 -7.82 -21.18
CA GLY A 80 -16.69 -8.37 -20.15
C GLY A 80 -16.28 -8.05 -18.70
N ASN A 81 -15.25 -7.22 -18.52
CA ASN A 81 -14.87 -6.57 -17.27
C ASN A 81 -14.52 -7.52 -16.11
N LYS A 82 -13.88 -8.64 -16.42
CA LYS A 82 -13.44 -9.60 -15.40
C LYS A 82 -12.14 -9.12 -14.71
N PRO A 83 -12.12 -9.01 -13.37
CA PRO A 83 -10.95 -8.55 -12.63
C PRO A 83 -9.70 -9.42 -12.84
N GLU A 84 -9.85 -10.74 -12.89
CA GLU A 84 -8.76 -11.70 -13.12
C GLU A 84 -8.06 -11.50 -14.47
N GLU A 85 -8.80 -11.13 -15.52
CA GLU A 85 -8.22 -10.89 -16.85
C GLU A 85 -7.35 -9.63 -16.87
N ARG A 86 -7.60 -8.66 -15.97
CA ARG A 86 -6.76 -7.46 -15.87
C ARG A 86 -5.39 -7.80 -15.32
N ILE A 87 -5.33 -8.64 -14.29
CA ILE A 87 -4.07 -9.11 -13.68
C ILE A 87 -3.21 -9.81 -14.75
N VAL A 88 -3.78 -10.82 -15.42
CA VAL A 88 -3.07 -11.58 -16.47
C VAL A 88 -2.56 -10.68 -17.60
N ARG A 89 -3.35 -9.70 -18.04
CA ARG A 89 -2.92 -8.75 -19.08
C ARG A 89 -1.79 -7.85 -18.60
N PHE A 90 -1.83 -7.41 -17.35
CA PHE A 90 -0.81 -6.54 -16.81
C PHE A 90 0.52 -7.27 -16.64
N GLU A 91 0.50 -8.50 -16.13
CA GLU A 91 1.68 -9.37 -16.08
C GLU A 91 2.31 -9.57 -17.47
N ALA A 92 1.48 -9.83 -18.49
CA ALA A 92 1.96 -9.99 -19.86
C ALA A 92 2.64 -8.72 -20.42
N VAL A 93 2.10 -7.54 -20.12
CA VAL A 93 2.68 -6.26 -20.56
C VAL A 93 3.96 -5.92 -19.77
N MET A 94 4.04 -6.29 -18.50
CA MET A 94 5.20 -5.99 -17.64
C MET A 94 6.52 -6.56 -18.19
N ALA A 95 6.48 -7.68 -18.90
CA ALA A 95 7.66 -8.32 -19.49
C ALA A 95 8.38 -7.44 -20.52
N ASP A 96 7.66 -6.54 -21.19
CA ASP A 96 8.19 -5.67 -22.24
C ASP A 96 8.52 -4.24 -21.74
N LEU A 97 8.29 -3.95 -20.46
CA LEU A 97 8.51 -2.61 -19.89
C LEU A 97 9.94 -2.44 -19.34
N PRO A 98 10.45 -1.19 -19.29
CA PRO A 98 11.76 -0.91 -18.70
C PRO A 98 11.88 -1.42 -17.26
N ALA A 99 13.02 -2.02 -16.91
CA ALA A 99 13.28 -2.56 -15.58
C ALA A 99 13.14 -1.51 -14.47
N GLU A 100 13.41 -0.24 -14.78
CA GLU A 100 13.25 0.89 -13.85
C GLU A 100 11.80 1.09 -13.40
N MET A 101 10.82 0.65 -14.18
CA MET A 101 9.40 0.73 -13.82
C MET A 101 8.99 -0.40 -12.88
N LYS A 102 9.76 -1.50 -12.83
CA LYS A 102 9.38 -2.73 -12.11
C LYS A 102 8.85 -2.45 -10.71
N PRO A 103 9.52 -1.67 -9.82
CA PRO A 103 9.03 -1.50 -8.46
C PRO A 103 7.63 -0.90 -8.38
N THR A 104 7.28 0.04 -9.26
CA THR A 104 5.93 0.62 -9.28
C THR A 104 4.91 -0.36 -9.87
N LEU A 105 5.29 -1.12 -10.88
CA LEU A 105 4.41 -2.09 -11.53
C LEU A 105 4.07 -3.24 -10.57
N GLU A 106 5.04 -3.73 -9.78
CA GLU A 106 4.81 -4.71 -8.71
C GLU A 106 3.79 -4.20 -7.67
N VAL A 107 3.85 -2.91 -7.30
CA VAL A 107 2.88 -2.31 -6.36
C VAL A 107 1.47 -2.25 -6.94
N VAL A 108 1.36 -2.00 -8.24
CA VAL A 108 0.08 -2.05 -8.94
C VAL A 108 -0.48 -3.48 -8.94
N LEU A 109 0.35 -4.49 -9.20
CA LEU A 109 -0.06 -5.90 -9.14
C LEU A 109 -0.53 -6.29 -7.74
N ALA A 110 0.26 -5.99 -6.70
CA ALA A 110 -0.12 -6.25 -5.31
C ALA A 110 -1.50 -5.67 -4.98
N ASN A 111 -1.75 -4.43 -5.40
CA ASN A 111 -3.03 -3.76 -5.21
C ASN A 111 -4.17 -4.37 -6.03
N TRP A 112 -3.91 -4.83 -7.26
CA TRP A 112 -4.92 -5.48 -8.09
C TRP A 112 -5.30 -6.86 -7.58
N TYR A 113 -4.35 -7.66 -7.09
CA TYR A 113 -4.64 -8.90 -6.37
C TYR A 113 -5.44 -8.64 -5.09
N TRP A 114 -5.08 -7.60 -4.33
CA TRP A 114 -5.84 -7.22 -3.15
C TRP A 114 -7.27 -6.79 -3.50
N HIS A 115 -7.44 -6.04 -4.58
CA HIS A 115 -8.76 -5.64 -5.07
C HIS A 115 -9.57 -6.85 -5.54
N TYR A 116 -8.95 -7.78 -6.27
CA TYR A 116 -9.54 -9.06 -6.67
C TYR A 116 -10.04 -9.83 -5.45
N PHE A 117 -9.19 -9.95 -4.42
CA PHE A 117 -9.56 -10.57 -3.15
C PHE A 117 -10.80 -9.92 -2.54
N LYS A 118 -10.79 -8.58 -2.38
CA LYS A 118 -11.89 -7.84 -1.76
C LYS A 118 -13.21 -7.97 -2.53
N GLN A 119 -13.18 -7.95 -3.86
CA GLN A 119 -14.38 -8.16 -4.68
C GLN A 119 -14.94 -9.58 -4.58
N ASN A 120 -14.08 -10.56 -4.30
CA ASN A 120 -14.44 -11.97 -4.22
C ASN A 120 -14.43 -12.52 -2.78
N GLN A 121 -14.45 -11.65 -1.76
CA GLN A 121 -14.28 -12.06 -0.36
C GLN A 121 -15.30 -13.13 0.06
N TRP A 122 -16.56 -13.01 -0.38
CA TRP A 122 -17.62 -13.98 -0.12
C TRP A 122 -17.29 -15.38 -0.66
N ARG A 123 -16.61 -15.48 -1.80
CA ARG A 123 -16.18 -16.74 -2.42
C ARG A 123 -15.13 -17.43 -1.55
N PHE A 124 -14.17 -16.67 -1.04
CA PHE A 124 -13.10 -17.18 -0.18
C PHE A 124 -13.63 -17.65 1.18
N MET A 125 -14.65 -16.99 1.72
CA MET A 125 -15.29 -17.43 2.98
C MET A 125 -16.10 -18.73 2.83
N GLN A 126 -16.54 -19.08 1.62
CA GLN A 126 -17.39 -20.25 1.37
C GLN A 126 -16.61 -21.49 0.92
N ARG A 127 -15.33 -21.36 0.56
CA ARG A 127 -14.50 -22.47 0.10
C ARG A 127 -13.64 -23.03 1.24
N THR A 128 -13.64 -24.36 1.38
CA THR A 128 -12.55 -25.09 2.03
C THR A 128 -11.31 -25.05 1.16
N GLN A 129 -10.11 -25.01 1.76
CA GLN A 129 -8.83 -25.04 1.05
C GLN A 129 -8.83 -26.18 0.01
N THR A 130 -8.51 -25.84 -1.24
CA THR A 130 -8.46 -26.82 -2.33
C THR A 130 -7.11 -27.52 -2.31
N ALA A 131 -7.11 -28.85 -2.27
CA ALA A 131 -5.88 -29.66 -2.27
C ALA A 131 -5.24 -29.82 -3.66
N GLU A 132 -5.84 -29.25 -4.71
CA GLU A 132 -5.27 -29.31 -6.06
C GLU A 132 -4.19 -28.24 -6.25
N PRO A 133 -3.09 -28.56 -6.98
CA PRO A 133 -2.09 -27.58 -7.35
C PRO A 133 -2.76 -26.44 -8.13
N PRO A 134 -2.52 -25.18 -7.77
CA PRO A 134 -3.08 -24.05 -8.51
C PRO A 134 -2.52 -24.05 -9.93
N GLY A 135 -3.41 -24.05 -10.93
CA GLY A 135 -3.06 -23.72 -12.31
C GLY A 135 -3.04 -22.20 -12.53
N ASP A 136 -2.88 -21.77 -13.78
CA ASP A 136 -2.81 -20.34 -14.15
C ASP A 136 -4.14 -19.57 -13.95
N ASP A 137 -5.24 -20.28 -13.64
CA ASP A 137 -6.56 -19.70 -13.41
C ASP A 137 -6.70 -19.18 -11.98
N ILE A 138 -6.54 -17.86 -11.81
CA ILE A 138 -6.70 -17.12 -10.53
C ILE A 138 -8.06 -17.41 -9.86
N THR A 139 -9.11 -17.74 -10.62
CA THR A 139 -10.44 -18.04 -10.05
C THR A 139 -10.49 -19.38 -9.32
N SER A 140 -9.52 -20.26 -9.56
CA SER A 140 -9.36 -21.52 -8.84
C SER A 140 -8.64 -21.34 -7.50
N TRP A 141 -7.87 -20.26 -7.32
CA TRP A 141 -7.00 -20.08 -6.16
C TRP A 141 -7.78 -19.91 -4.85
N ASP A 142 -7.16 -20.39 -3.77
CA ASP A 142 -7.61 -20.23 -2.41
C ASP A 142 -7.05 -18.94 -1.77
N LEU A 143 -7.48 -18.65 -0.54
CA LEU A 143 -7.09 -17.43 0.15
C LEU A 143 -5.57 -17.38 0.43
N PRO A 144 -4.94 -18.43 1.01
CA PRO A 144 -3.50 -18.42 1.23
C PRO A 144 -2.67 -18.14 -0.02
N ARG A 145 -3.03 -18.71 -1.18
CA ARG A 145 -2.34 -18.42 -2.45
C ARG A 145 -2.47 -16.96 -2.83
N ILE A 146 -3.68 -16.40 -2.80
CA ILE A 146 -3.90 -14.99 -3.16
C ILE A 146 -3.12 -14.04 -2.24
N LEU A 147 -3.07 -14.32 -0.94
CA LEU A 147 -2.28 -13.52 0.00
C LEU A 147 -0.77 -13.67 -0.25
N ALA A 148 -0.30 -14.86 -0.60
CA ALA A 148 1.10 -15.09 -0.94
C ALA A 148 1.55 -14.29 -2.18
N GLU A 149 0.69 -14.17 -3.19
CA GLU A 149 0.97 -13.38 -4.40
C GLU A 149 1.07 -11.89 -4.09
N ILE A 150 0.16 -11.37 -3.27
CA ILE A 150 0.22 -9.96 -2.83
C ILE A 150 1.51 -9.71 -2.04
N ASP A 151 1.89 -10.63 -1.16
CA ASP A 151 3.14 -10.56 -0.40
C ASP A 151 4.37 -10.61 -1.30
N GLU A 152 4.37 -11.46 -2.33
CA GLU A 152 5.45 -11.59 -3.31
C GLU A 152 5.65 -10.27 -4.06
N HIS A 153 4.58 -9.67 -4.58
CA HIS A 153 4.65 -8.39 -5.28
C HIS A 153 5.08 -7.23 -4.38
N PHE A 154 4.58 -7.12 -3.15
CA PHE A 154 5.08 -6.10 -2.22
C PHE A 154 6.55 -6.32 -1.85
N THR A 155 6.97 -7.58 -1.66
CA THR A 155 8.35 -7.92 -1.38
C THR A 155 9.25 -7.52 -2.56
N ALA A 156 8.88 -7.90 -3.79
CA ALA A 156 9.61 -7.56 -5.01
C ALA A 156 9.70 -6.05 -5.24
N ALA A 157 8.64 -5.29 -4.96
CA ALA A 157 8.67 -3.83 -5.03
C ALA A 157 9.70 -3.24 -4.05
N LEU A 158 9.67 -3.70 -2.80
CA LEU A 158 10.51 -3.20 -1.71
C LEU A 158 11.98 -3.63 -1.80
N GLU A 159 12.35 -4.55 -2.70
CA GLU A 159 13.75 -4.84 -3.02
C GLU A 159 14.46 -3.63 -3.64
N ALA A 160 13.73 -2.77 -4.37
CA ALA A 160 14.28 -1.55 -4.97
C ALA A 160 14.29 -0.36 -3.99
N GLU A 161 14.65 -0.60 -2.74
CA GLU A 161 14.58 0.37 -1.64
C GLU A 161 15.32 1.68 -1.95
N GLU A 162 16.55 1.61 -2.47
CA GLU A 162 17.33 2.80 -2.82
C GLU A 162 16.67 3.64 -3.92
N GLN A 163 16.15 2.98 -4.97
CA GLN A 163 15.43 3.67 -6.04
C GLN A 163 14.18 4.37 -5.49
N LEU A 164 13.38 3.66 -4.71
CA LEU A 164 12.13 4.17 -4.15
C LEU A 164 12.36 5.35 -3.20
N LYS A 165 13.41 5.30 -2.37
CA LYS A 165 13.81 6.38 -1.46
C LYS A 165 14.26 7.64 -2.19
N ASN A 166 14.85 7.49 -3.38
CA ASN A 166 15.30 8.60 -4.21
C ASN A 166 14.23 9.14 -5.17
N THR A 167 13.02 8.59 -5.14
CA THR A 167 11.95 8.96 -6.05
C THR A 167 10.85 9.71 -5.29
N PRO A 168 10.67 11.03 -5.52
CA PRO A 168 9.62 11.79 -4.85
C PRO A 168 8.24 11.24 -5.18
N VAL A 169 7.35 11.15 -4.18
CA VAL A 169 5.97 10.65 -4.40
C VAL A 169 5.23 11.49 -5.45
N GLU A 170 5.54 12.79 -5.52
CA GLU A 170 4.95 13.74 -6.47
C GLU A 170 5.20 13.35 -7.93
N SER A 171 6.31 12.64 -8.24
CA SER A 171 6.57 12.18 -9.61
C SER A 171 5.55 11.14 -10.10
N PHE A 172 4.75 10.59 -9.19
CA PHE A 172 3.63 9.69 -9.47
C PHE A 172 2.26 10.34 -9.20
N GLY A 173 2.20 11.66 -9.01
CA GLY A 173 0.96 12.39 -8.72
C GLY A 173 -0.11 12.33 -9.83
N ASP A 174 0.25 11.86 -11.03
CA ASP A 174 -0.69 11.54 -12.10
C ASP A 174 -1.36 10.17 -11.92
N LEU A 175 -0.65 9.21 -11.31
CA LEU A 175 -1.10 7.84 -11.04
C LEU A 175 -1.84 7.76 -9.70
N LEU A 176 -1.34 8.46 -8.68
CA LEU A 176 -1.84 8.39 -7.31
C LEU A 176 -3.05 9.31 -7.13
N GLN A 177 -4.09 8.79 -6.47
CA GLN A 177 -5.20 9.61 -6.04
C GLN A 177 -4.77 10.43 -4.81
N LYS A 178 -4.72 11.77 -4.95
CA LYS A 178 -4.38 12.64 -3.81
C LYS A 178 -5.42 12.51 -2.70
N GLY A 179 -4.93 12.15 -1.51
CA GLY A 179 -5.71 12.14 -0.28
C GLY A 179 -5.78 13.53 0.36
N THR A 180 -6.17 13.58 1.64
CA THR A 180 -6.20 14.80 2.45
C THR A 180 -4.91 15.05 3.22
N MET A 181 -4.02 14.05 3.30
CA MET A 181 -2.71 14.20 3.94
C MET A 181 -1.71 14.86 2.98
N PRO A 182 -0.91 15.84 3.45
CA PRO A 182 0.19 16.41 2.68
C PRO A 182 1.25 15.37 2.32
N ASP A 183 1.93 15.58 1.19
CA ASP A 183 3.03 14.72 0.73
C ASP A 183 4.18 14.64 1.75
N ALA A 184 4.32 15.62 2.66
CA ALA A 184 5.30 15.62 3.76
C ALA A 184 5.17 14.40 4.70
N TYR A 185 4.01 13.74 4.74
CA TYR A 185 3.81 12.50 5.48
C TYR A 185 4.40 11.29 4.75
N ARG A 186 4.47 11.35 3.42
CA ARG A 186 4.93 10.27 2.53
C ARG A 186 5.78 10.84 1.39
N PRO A 187 6.95 11.42 1.69
CA PRO A 187 7.67 12.25 0.71
C PRO A 187 8.18 11.46 -0.50
N THR A 188 8.40 10.14 -0.36
CA THR A 188 9.00 9.30 -1.41
C THR A 188 8.09 8.15 -1.83
N MET A 189 8.42 7.52 -2.97
CA MET A 189 7.77 6.27 -3.35
C MET A 189 8.08 5.13 -2.38
N PHE A 190 9.19 5.19 -1.63
CA PHE A 190 9.43 4.21 -0.55
C PHE A 190 8.38 4.34 0.54
N ASP A 191 8.06 5.56 0.95
CA ASP A 191 6.98 5.82 1.91
C ASP A 191 5.65 5.28 1.44
N PHE A 192 5.26 5.61 0.21
CA PHE A 192 4.01 5.18 -0.36
C PHE A 192 3.91 3.64 -0.38
N VAL A 193 4.90 2.97 -0.96
CA VAL A 193 4.90 1.50 -1.09
C VAL A 193 4.95 0.81 0.27
N ALA A 194 5.77 1.33 1.20
CA ALA A 194 5.85 0.76 2.52
C ALA A 194 4.51 0.84 3.27
N HIS A 195 3.77 1.93 3.14
CA HIS A 195 2.48 2.07 3.81
C HIS A 195 1.37 1.23 3.18
N GLU A 196 1.38 1.04 1.85
CA GLU A 196 0.49 0.09 1.18
C GLU A 196 0.76 -1.35 1.67
N ALA A 197 2.03 -1.74 1.77
CA ALA A 197 2.42 -3.05 2.31
C ALA A 197 2.05 -3.19 3.79
N LEU A 198 2.26 -2.16 4.62
CA LEU A 198 1.85 -2.15 6.04
C LEU A 198 0.34 -2.31 6.21
N GLN A 199 -0.46 -1.68 5.34
CA GLN A 199 -1.91 -1.86 5.35
C GLN A 199 -2.28 -3.31 5.04
N PHE A 200 -1.62 -3.95 4.08
CA PHE A 200 -1.82 -5.35 3.75
C PHE A 200 -1.39 -6.29 4.89
N TYR A 201 -0.21 -6.08 5.48
CA TYR A 201 0.31 -6.92 6.56
C TYR A 201 -0.44 -6.77 7.88
N GLY A 202 -1.06 -5.61 8.12
CA GLY A 202 -1.94 -5.38 9.28
C GLY A 202 -3.42 -5.72 9.03
N ALA A 203 -3.76 -6.30 7.89
CA ALA A 203 -5.15 -6.64 7.57
C ALA A 203 -5.61 -7.88 8.36
N GLY A 204 -6.84 -7.87 8.86
CA GLY A 204 -7.38 -8.99 9.65
C GLY A 204 -7.46 -10.31 8.86
N GLU A 205 -7.51 -10.23 7.54
CA GLU A 205 -7.48 -11.40 6.65
C GLU A 205 -6.16 -12.18 6.71
N GLN A 206 -5.07 -11.58 7.21
CA GLN A 206 -3.82 -12.27 7.47
C GLN A 206 -3.99 -13.35 8.56
N ALA A 207 -4.84 -13.11 9.56
CA ALA A 207 -5.02 -14.02 10.69
C ALA A 207 -5.62 -15.39 10.28
N GLY A 208 -6.47 -15.40 9.25
CA GLY A 208 -7.11 -16.63 8.76
C GLY A 208 -6.19 -17.54 7.94
N SER A 209 -4.97 -17.10 7.63
CA SER A 209 -3.99 -17.82 6.79
C SER A 209 -2.70 -18.18 7.53
N GLN A 210 -2.66 -18.03 8.86
CA GLN A 210 -1.46 -18.27 9.68
C GLN A 210 -1.21 -19.76 9.90
N ALA A 211 0.08 -20.13 9.96
CA ALA A 211 0.51 -21.45 10.40
C ALA A 211 0.39 -21.60 11.94
N GLU A 212 0.35 -22.84 12.43
CA GLU A 212 0.24 -23.13 13.87
C GLU A 212 1.43 -22.59 14.69
N ASP A 213 2.59 -22.41 14.07
CA ASP A 213 3.83 -21.90 14.66
C ASP A 213 4.14 -20.44 14.28
N ALA A 214 3.12 -19.69 13.87
CA ALA A 214 3.28 -18.30 13.45
C ALA A 214 3.89 -17.41 14.54
N PHE A 215 4.71 -16.44 14.13
CA PHE A 215 5.27 -15.44 15.05
C PHE A 215 4.16 -14.67 15.80
N VAL A 216 4.26 -14.66 17.13
CA VAL A 216 3.35 -13.93 18.01
C VAL A 216 4.03 -12.66 18.53
N LEU A 217 3.39 -11.51 18.29
CA LEU A 217 3.83 -10.24 18.87
C LEU A 217 3.32 -10.11 20.30
N THR A 218 4.23 -9.96 21.25
CA THR A 218 3.89 -9.78 22.67
C THR A 218 4.01 -8.31 23.09
N ALA A 219 3.18 -7.89 24.04
CA ALA A 219 3.16 -6.51 24.54
C ALA A 219 4.43 -6.13 25.33
N ASP A 220 5.17 -7.11 25.85
CA ASP A 220 6.44 -6.91 26.55
C ASP A 220 7.64 -6.74 25.60
N SER A 221 7.46 -6.96 24.29
CA SER A 221 8.46 -6.67 23.27
C SER A 221 8.75 -5.17 23.10
N ALA A 222 9.72 -4.82 22.25
CA ALA A 222 10.11 -3.44 22.00
C ALA A 222 9.10 -2.64 21.14
N ILE A 223 7.94 -3.22 20.77
CA ILE A 223 6.96 -2.56 19.89
C ILE A 223 6.47 -1.21 20.45
N PHE A 224 6.33 -1.08 21.77
CA PHE A 224 5.97 0.17 22.46
C PHE A 224 7.16 0.88 23.10
N ALA A 225 8.38 0.41 22.86
CA ALA A 225 9.59 1.01 23.40
C ALA A 225 9.91 2.36 22.73
N PRO A 226 10.71 3.22 23.39
CA PRO A 226 11.25 4.42 22.75
C PRO A 226 11.95 4.11 21.42
N LEU A 227 11.92 5.07 20.51
CA LEU A 227 12.40 4.89 19.14
C LEU A 227 13.79 4.23 19.02
N PRO A 228 14.84 4.63 19.77
CA PRO A 228 16.15 3.98 19.67
C PRO A 228 16.13 2.49 20.04
N GLU A 229 15.36 2.12 21.06
CA GLU A 229 15.23 0.73 21.52
C GLU A 229 14.51 -0.12 20.46
N PHE A 230 13.43 0.40 19.88
CA PHE A 230 12.72 -0.26 18.78
C PHE A 230 13.59 -0.44 17.52
N LEU A 231 14.35 0.59 17.14
CA LEU A 231 15.27 0.49 15.99
C LEU A 231 16.38 -0.54 16.23
N SER A 232 16.80 -0.72 17.49
CA SER A 232 17.81 -1.72 17.86
C SER A 232 17.25 -3.14 18.05
N TRP A 233 15.92 -3.30 18.11
CA TRP A 233 15.27 -4.57 18.41
C TRP A 233 15.56 -5.62 17.34
N GLN A 234 16.29 -6.66 17.73
CA GLN A 234 16.52 -7.84 16.91
C GLN A 234 15.43 -8.88 17.21
N ILE A 235 14.74 -9.32 16.16
CA ILE A 235 13.64 -10.28 16.26
C ILE A 235 14.15 -11.63 15.75
N GLU A 236 14.36 -12.55 16.68
CA GLU A 236 14.67 -13.93 16.36
C GLU A 236 13.38 -14.70 16.07
N SER A 237 13.23 -15.15 14.83
CA SER A 237 12.10 -15.99 14.43
C SER A 237 12.48 -16.83 13.22
N THR A 238 12.02 -18.08 13.21
CA THR A 238 12.10 -18.99 12.06
C THR A 238 11.00 -18.71 11.04
N ASP A 239 9.93 -18.00 11.43
CA ASP A 239 8.82 -17.62 10.56
C ASP A 239 9.15 -16.35 9.77
N THR A 240 10.00 -16.51 8.77
CA THR A 240 10.43 -15.43 7.87
C THR A 240 9.31 -14.87 7.00
N ARG A 241 8.18 -15.58 6.89
CA ARG A 241 7.01 -15.19 6.10
C ARG A 241 5.93 -14.49 6.92
N SER A 242 6.10 -14.38 8.24
CA SER A 242 5.14 -13.70 9.13
C SER A 242 4.83 -12.28 8.63
N PRO A 243 3.55 -11.96 8.33
CA PRO A 243 3.13 -10.60 8.01
C PRO A 243 3.47 -9.62 9.13
N ILE A 244 3.35 -10.06 10.39
CA ILE A 244 3.68 -9.24 11.57
C ILE A 244 5.17 -8.90 11.60
N LEU A 245 6.03 -9.90 11.37
CA LEU A 245 7.48 -9.68 11.33
C LEU A 245 7.89 -8.75 10.18
N LYS A 246 7.29 -8.94 9.00
CA LYS A 246 7.52 -8.07 7.84
C LYS A 246 7.11 -6.63 8.13
N ALA A 247 5.94 -6.43 8.74
CA ALA A 247 5.47 -5.09 9.14
C ALA A 247 6.41 -4.41 10.14
N ILE A 248 6.87 -5.14 11.17
CA ILE A 248 7.78 -4.57 12.17
C ILE A 248 9.11 -4.15 11.52
N ARG A 249 9.70 -5.01 10.70
CA ARG A 249 10.93 -4.69 9.95
C ARG A 249 10.74 -3.51 9.01
N LEU A 250 9.58 -3.40 8.38
CA LEU A 250 9.26 -2.29 7.50
C LEU A 250 9.11 -0.97 8.26
N TYR A 251 8.50 -0.98 9.45
CA TYR A 251 8.52 0.18 10.36
C TYR A 251 9.95 0.54 10.78
N GLN A 252 10.81 -0.43 11.09
CA GLN A 252 12.22 -0.14 11.40
C GLN A 252 12.93 0.54 10.22
N LYS A 253 12.68 0.09 8.98
CA LYS A 253 13.24 0.71 7.77
C LYS A 253 12.73 2.14 7.55
N LEU A 254 11.42 2.38 7.67
CA LEU A 254 10.82 3.72 7.56
C LEU A 254 11.38 4.67 8.62
N LEU A 255 11.36 4.25 9.88
CA LEU A 255 11.83 5.08 10.98
C LEU A 255 13.33 5.36 10.88
N SER A 256 14.13 4.37 10.47
CA SER A 256 15.57 4.56 10.24
C SER A 256 15.84 5.54 9.09
N PHE A 257 15.02 5.50 8.03
CA PHE A 257 15.14 6.41 6.89
C PHE A 257 14.88 7.87 7.28
N HIS A 258 13.83 8.14 8.07
CA HIS A 258 13.41 9.49 8.41
C HIS A 258 13.97 10.06 9.72
N GLN A 259 14.75 9.29 10.49
CA GLN A 259 15.19 9.72 11.83
C GLN A 259 16.06 10.99 11.85
N ASN A 260 16.65 11.36 10.71
CA ASN A 260 17.55 12.51 10.56
C ASN A 260 17.00 13.57 9.60
N ASP A 261 15.73 13.49 9.22
CA ASP A 261 15.13 14.46 8.30
C ASP A 261 14.97 15.82 8.98
N ASP A 262 15.19 16.90 8.21
CA ASP A 262 14.96 18.27 8.66
C ASP A 262 13.47 18.50 8.99
N ASP A 263 12.56 17.90 8.20
CA ASP A 263 11.14 17.82 8.52
C ASP A 263 10.79 16.43 9.08
N PRO A 264 10.54 16.30 10.40
CA PRO A 264 10.28 15.02 11.03
C PRO A 264 8.84 14.50 10.83
N THR A 265 8.07 15.05 9.89
CA THR A 265 6.66 14.71 9.69
C THR A 265 6.49 13.23 9.33
N ALA A 266 7.26 12.70 8.38
CA ALA A 266 7.23 11.28 8.01
C ALA A 266 7.67 10.37 9.17
N LEU A 267 8.70 10.78 9.94
CA LEU A 267 9.16 10.06 11.13
C LEU A 267 8.04 9.94 12.18
N ALA A 268 7.41 11.07 12.53
CA ALA A 268 6.37 11.11 13.55
C ALA A 268 5.17 10.25 13.17
N ASP A 269 4.77 10.29 11.90
CA ASP A 269 3.64 9.51 11.42
C ASP A 269 3.93 8.00 11.38
N ALA A 270 5.09 7.59 10.87
CA ALA A 270 5.51 6.20 10.90
C ALA A 270 5.63 5.66 12.34
N ASP A 271 6.06 6.50 13.28
CA ASP A 271 6.21 6.10 14.69
C ASP A 271 4.84 5.93 15.37
N LEU A 272 3.89 6.82 15.11
CA LEU A 272 2.52 6.63 15.58
C LEU A 272 1.84 5.41 14.92
N GLY A 273 2.12 5.19 13.64
CA GLY A 273 1.69 4.02 12.88
C GLY A 273 2.20 2.73 13.52
N ARG A 274 3.48 2.67 13.88
CA ARG A 274 4.10 1.56 14.62
C ARG A 274 3.39 1.29 15.95
N LEU A 275 3.16 2.32 16.77
CA LEU A 275 2.49 2.15 18.06
C LEU A 275 1.05 1.62 17.87
N THR A 276 0.33 2.16 16.90
CA THR A 276 -1.03 1.72 16.57
C THR A 276 -1.05 0.28 16.07
N PHE A 277 -0.10 -0.10 15.21
CA PHE A 277 0.07 -1.46 14.74
C PHE A 277 0.34 -2.43 15.91
N GLY A 278 1.23 -2.05 16.82
CA GLY A 278 1.50 -2.79 18.04
C GLY A 278 0.25 -2.99 18.89
N TYR A 279 -0.56 -1.95 19.10
CA TYR A 279 -1.78 -2.06 19.89
C TYR A 279 -2.81 -3.02 19.28
N ASN A 280 -2.91 -3.03 17.95
CA ASN A 280 -3.84 -3.88 17.21
C ASN A 280 -3.43 -5.35 17.19
N HIS A 281 -2.12 -5.66 17.22
CA HIS A 281 -1.62 -7.02 16.99
C HIS A 281 -0.90 -7.65 18.18
N ALA A 282 -0.39 -6.85 19.13
CA ALA A 282 0.28 -7.39 20.30
C ALA A 282 -0.72 -8.05 21.26
N PHE A 283 -0.27 -9.10 21.94
CA PHE A 283 -0.99 -9.77 23.01
C PHE A 283 -0.28 -9.61 24.36
N GLY A 284 -1.05 -9.51 25.45
CA GLY A 284 -0.54 -9.45 26.83
C GLY A 284 -1.34 -8.51 27.73
N GLU A 285 -1.38 -8.80 29.03
CA GLU A 285 -2.17 -8.05 30.02
C GLU A 285 -1.73 -6.58 30.13
N GLU A 286 -0.44 -6.31 29.97
CA GLU A 286 0.15 -4.96 30.09
C GLU A 286 0.02 -4.12 28.80
N LYS A 287 -0.66 -4.62 27.76
CA LYS A 287 -0.72 -3.96 26.44
C LYS A 287 -1.25 -2.55 26.52
N ASP A 288 -2.39 -2.37 27.18
CA ASP A 288 -3.09 -1.08 27.25
C ASP A 288 -2.27 -0.07 28.06
N ALA A 289 -1.67 -0.51 29.17
CA ALA A 289 -0.79 0.31 29.99
C ALA A 289 0.46 0.77 29.22
N ARG A 290 1.12 -0.14 28.50
CA ARG A 290 2.32 0.16 27.70
C ARG A 290 2.02 1.06 26.52
N TYR A 291 0.92 0.82 25.82
CA TYR A 291 0.50 1.66 24.70
C TYR A 291 0.15 3.08 25.14
N LYS A 292 -0.62 3.23 26.24
CA LYS A 292 -0.91 4.56 26.83
C LYS A 292 0.37 5.29 27.22
N ALA A 293 1.31 4.63 27.89
CA ALA A 293 2.58 5.23 28.28
C ALA A 293 3.43 5.65 27.06
N ALA A 294 3.36 4.90 25.96
CA ALA A 294 4.02 5.27 24.71
C ALA A 294 3.35 6.48 24.04
N LEU A 295 2.01 6.53 24.02
CA LEU A 295 1.25 7.66 23.47
C LEU A 295 1.46 8.94 24.28
N GLU A 296 1.55 8.86 25.61
CA GLU A 296 1.87 10.00 26.47
C GLU A 296 3.22 10.64 26.06
N LYS A 297 4.28 9.81 26.00
CA LYS A 297 5.61 10.27 25.55
C LYS A 297 5.59 10.81 24.12
N PHE A 298 4.79 10.20 23.25
CA PHE A 298 4.63 10.66 21.87
C PHE A 298 3.99 12.05 21.83
N VAL A 299 2.91 12.27 22.57
CA VAL A 299 2.24 13.57 22.67
C VAL A 299 3.18 14.63 23.24
N ASP A 300 3.94 14.31 24.28
CA ASP A 300 4.91 15.25 24.86
C ASP A 300 5.97 15.68 23.85
N ARG A 301 6.48 14.73 23.06
CA ARG A 301 7.50 14.97 22.02
C ARG A 301 6.97 15.83 20.87
N TRP A 302 5.72 15.62 20.45
CA TRP A 302 5.15 16.21 19.24
C TRP A 302 4.06 17.27 19.54
N ASN A 303 4.06 17.85 20.74
CA ASN A 303 2.97 18.70 21.26
C ASN A 303 2.65 19.94 20.41
N ASP A 304 3.62 20.40 19.61
CA ASP A 304 3.53 21.56 18.72
C ASP A 304 3.09 21.18 17.30
N ARG A 305 2.86 19.89 17.04
CA ARG A 305 2.56 19.34 15.72
C ARG A 305 1.14 18.75 15.65
N PRO A 306 0.45 18.84 14.50
CA PRO A 306 -0.91 18.30 14.35
C PRO A 306 -1.03 16.79 14.65
N ILE A 307 0.04 16.02 14.44
CA ILE A 307 0.06 14.57 14.70
C ILE A 307 -0.21 14.22 16.18
N ALA A 308 0.10 15.11 17.13
CA ALA A 308 -0.23 14.90 18.53
C ALA A 308 -1.73 14.82 18.78
N ALA A 309 -2.56 15.50 17.97
CA ALA A 309 -4.02 15.38 18.08
C ALA A 309 -4.50 13.95 17.73
N THR A 310 -3.88 13.30 16.74
CA THR A 310 -4.15 11.90 16.39
C THR A 310 -3.75 10.95 17.52
N ALA A 311 -2.59 11.18 18.13
CA ALA A 311 -2.13 10.39 19.28
C ALA A 311 -3.04 10.57 20.51
N LEU A 312 -3.47 11.81 20.81
CA LEU A 312 -4.43 12.10 21.87
C LEU A 312 -5.78 11.39 21.64
N HIS A 313 -6.28 11.40 20.40
CA HIS A 313 -7.49 10.66 20.06
C HIS A 313 -7.34 9.15 20.27
N ALA A 314 -6.21 8.57 19.86
CA ALA A 314 -5.91 7.17 20.11
C ALA A 314 -5.86 6.86 21.61
N TRP A 315 -5.22 7.74 22.40
CA TRP A 315 -5.13 7.59 23.85
C TRP A 315 -6.52 7.64 24.50
N ALA A 316 -7.34 8.64 24.15
CA ALA A 316 -8.71 8.77 24.63
C ALA A 316 -9.58 7.54 24.28
N SER A 317 -9.35 6.93 23.11
CA SER A 317 -10.07 5.72 22.69
C SER A 317 -9.77 4.52 23.60
N VAL A 318 -8.52 4.37 24.05
CA VAL A 318 -8.14 3.31 25.00
C VAL A 318 -8.81 3.56 26.35
N LEU A 319 -8.71 4.78 26.89
CA LEU A 319 -9.33 5.14 28.17
C LEU A 319 -10.86 4.97 28.15
N HIS A 320 -11.51 5.26 27.02
CA HIS A 320 -12.94 5.04 26.88
C HIS A 320 -13.28 3.55 26.91
N GLY A 321 -12.50 2.70 26.25
CA GLY A 321 -12.69 1.25 26.23
C GLY A 321 -12.53 0.58 27.60
N GLU A 322 -11.66 1.12 28.47
CA GLU A 322 -11.47 0.62 29.84
C GLU A 322 -12.63 0.94 30.79
N ASN A 323 -13.46 1.93 30.44
CA ASN A 323 -14.59 2.40 31.26
C ASN A 323 -15.95 1.79 30.85
N LEU A 324 -15.96 0.86 29.88
CA LEU A 324 -17.14 0.14 29.40
C LEU A 324 -17.20 -1.28 29.99
#